data_AF-A0A1N7KNA2-F1
#
_entry.id   AF-A0A1N7KNA2-F1
#
_cell.length_a   1.000
_cell.length_b   1.000
_cell.length_c   1.000
_cell.angle_alpha   90.00
_cell.angle_beta   90.00
_cell.angle_gamma   90.00
#
_symmetry.space_group_name_H-M   'P 1'
#
loop_
_entity.id
_entity.type
_entity.pdbx_description
1 polymer ?
#
loop_
_entity_poly.entity_id
_entity_poly.type
_entity_poly.pdbx_seq_one_letter_code
_entity_poly.pdbx_strand_id
1 'polypeptide(L)' 'MTELIIYSGIFLLLIAHALLAGKMYRTVHEDTTLGMKEKNDWKLKALIFPGFYWFQYKASKK' A
#
# COMPACT_ATOMS: atom_id res chain seq x y z
N MET A 1 -26.12 -14.72 10.83
CA MET A 1 -25.69 -13.38 11.30
C MET A 1 -24.17 -13.28 11.39
N THR A 2 -23.48 -14.37 11.73
CA THR A 2 -22.01 -14.47 11.68
C THR A 2 -21.42 -14.14 10.31
N GLU A 3 -22.09 -14.57 9.24
CA GLU A 3 -21.71 -14.33 7.85
C GLU A 3 -21.65 -12.82 7.55
N LEU A 4 -22.66 -12.07 8.00
CA LEU A 4 -22.70 -10.62 7.84
C LEU A 4 -21.51 -9.94 8.54
N ILE A 5 -21.20 -10.35 9.77
CA ILE A 5 -20.05 -9.83 10.53
C ILE A 5 -18.73 -10.13 9.79
N ILE A 6 -18.55 -11.36 9.31
CA ILE A 6 -17.35 -11.76 8.56
C ILE A 6 -17.20 -10.91 7.30
N TYR A 7 -18.26 -10.77 6.51
CA TYR A 7 -18.22 -10.00 5.26
C TYR A 7 -17.98 -8.51 5.51
N SER A 8 -18.61 -7.92 6.53
CA SER A 8 -18.33 -6.55 6.93
C SER A 8 -16.86 -6.38 7.35
N GLY A 9 -16.30 -7.34 8.09
CA GLY A 9 -14.88 -7.34 8.45
C GLY A 9 -13.96 -7.38 7.23
N ILE A 10 -14.20 -8.30 6.30
CA ILE A 10 -13.43 -8.41 5.05
C ILE A 10 -13.54 -7.11 4.23
N PHE A 11 -14.73 -6.52 4.16
CA PHE A 11 -14.94 -5.29 3.42
C PHE A 11 -14.16 -4.10 4.02
N LEU A 12 -14.15 -3.97 5.36
CA LEU A 12 -13.35 -2.96 6.04
C LEU A 12 -11.85 -3.16 5.80
N LEU A 13 -11.37 -4.42 5.81
CA LEU A 13 -9.99 -4.75 5.48
C LEU A 13 -9.63 -4.38 4.03
N LEU A 14 -10.54 -4.62 3.09
CA LEU A 14 -10.36 -4.25 1.69
C LEU A 14 -10.28 -2.72 1.51
N ILE A 15 -11.15 -1.96 2.19
CA ILE A 15 -11.11 -0.49 2.19
C ILE A 15 -9.78 -0.01 2.77
N ALA A 16 -9.37 -0.54 3.92
CA ALA A 16 -8.11 -0.18 4.56
C ALA A 16 -6.91 -0.46 3.64
N HIS A 17 -6.90 -1.63 2.98
CA HIS A 17 -5.88 -1.99 2.00
C HIS A 17 -5.84 -0.97 0.85
N ALA A 18 -6.97 -0.65 0.23
CA ALA A 18 -7.04 0.28 -0.90
C ALA A 18 -6.58 1.70 -0.52
N LEU A 19 -6.98 2.21 0.65
CA LEU A 19 -6.55 3.51 1.14
C LEU A 19 -5.03 3.56 1.39
N LEU A 20 -4.46 2.50 1.99
CA LEU A 20 -3.03 2.40 2.24
C LEU A 20 -2.23 2.28 0.94
N ALA A 21 -2.70 1.46 -0.02
CA ALA A 21 -2.10 1.33 -1.34
C ALA A 21 -2.09 2.67 -2.09
N GLY A 22 -3.22 3.38 -2.12
CA GLY A 22 -3.32 4.70 -2.74
C GLY A 22 -2.39 5.73 -2.11
N LYS A 23 -2.32 5.77 -0.77
CA LYS A 23 -1.40 6.66 -0.04
C LYS A 23 0.07 6.36 -0.39
N MET A 24 0.46 5.09 -0.35
CA MET A 24 1.83 4.69 -0.67
C MET A 24 2.17 4.97 -2.14
N TYR A 25 1.26 4.67 -3.06
CA TYR A 25 1.41 4.95 -4.48
C TYR A 25 1.70 6.43 -4.73
N ARG A 26 0.92 7.33 -4.14
CA ARG A 26 1.11 8.78 -4.30
C ARG A 26 2.47 9.22 -3.77
N THR A 27 2.83 8.76 -2.58
CA THR A 27 4.12 9.08 -1.95
C THR A 27 5.31 8.64 -2.82
N VAL A 28 5.27 7.41 -3.34
CA VAL A 28 6.31 6.88 -4.24
C VAL A 28 6.34 7.62 -5.57
N HIS A 29 5.18 8.04 -6.08
CA HIS A 29 5.10 8.77 -7.34
C HIS A 29 5.77 10.15 -7.25
N GLU A 30 5.49 10.88 -6.17
CA GLU A 30 6.03 12.21 -5.86
C GLU A 30 7.52 12.18 -5.48
N ASP A 31 8.07 11.00 -5.21
CA ASP A 31 9.46 10.82 -4.79
C ASP A 31 10.46 11.14 -5.90
N THR A 32 11.17 12.26 -5.82
CA THR A 32 12.14 12.67 -6.85
C THR A 32 13.47 11.92 -6.77
N THR A 33 13.75 11.21 -5.67
CA THR A 33 15.01 10.46 -5.50
C THR A 33 15.00 9.10 -6.18
N LEU A 34 13.84 8.61 -6.61
CA LEU A 34 13.69 7.31 -7.28
C LEU A 34 13.65 7.44 -8.81
N GLY A 35 14.32 6.52 -9.48
CA GLY A 35 14.17 6.33 -10.92
C GLY A 35 12.81 5.71 -11.29
N MET A 36 12.44 5.77 -12.57
CA MET A 36 11.14 5.25 -13.05
C MET A 36 10.92 3.76 -12.72
N LYS A 37 11.97 2.93 -12.89
CA LYS A 37 11.90 1.48 -12.60
C LYS A 37 11.66 1.22 -11.12
N GLU A 38 12.35 1.95 -10.25
CA GLU A 38 12.21 1.82 -8.79
C GLU A 38 10.84 2.27 -8.31
N LYS A 39 10.32 3.37 -8.88
CA LYS A 39 8.94 3.81 -8.63
C LYS A 39 7.94 2.72 -8.96
N ASN A 40 8.07 2.08 -10.13
CA ASN A 40 7.15 1.03 -10.56
C ASN A 40 7.23 -0.21 -9.65
N ASP A 41 8.43 -0.60 -9.23
CA ASP A 41 8.62 -1.71 -8.29
C ASP A 41 7.95 -1.43 -6.93
N TRP A 42 8.16 -0.23 -6.38
CA TRP A 42 7.51 0.18 -5.15
C TRP A 42 5.99 0.31 -5.26
N LYS A 43 5.48 0.77 -6.41
CA LYS A 43 4.03 0.83 -6.69
C LYS A 43 3.41 -0.56 -6.77
N LEU A 44 4.11 -1.54 -7.34
CA LEU A 44 3.65 -2.93 -7.36
C LEU A 44 3.62 -3.53 -5.95
N LYS A 45 4.68 -3.29 -5.16
CA LYS A 45 4.72 -3.69 -3.74
C LYS A 45 3.59 -3.06 -2.92
N ALA A 46 3.27 -1.79 -3.18
CA ALA A 46 2.14 -1.09 -2.56
C ALA A 46 0.78 -1.75 -2.88
N LEU A 47 0.61 -2.29 -4.10
CA LEU A 47 -0.62 -2.99 -4.49
C LEU A 47 -0.76 -4.35 -3.78
N ILE A 48 0.34 -5.06 -3.55
CA ILE A 48 0.30 -6.40 -2.95
C ILE A 48 0.07 -6.31 -1.43
N PHE A 49 0.91 -5.54 -0.73
CA PHE A 49 0.79 -5.43 0.72
C PHE A 49 1.30 -4.07 1.24
N PRO A 50 0.47 -3.01 1.13
CA PRO A 50 0.92 -1.65 1.38
C PRO A 50 1.37 -1.42 2.83
N GLY A 51 0.73 -2.08 3.79
CA GLY A 51 1.09 -1.96 5.22
C GLY A 51 2.53 -2.39 5.50
N PHE A 52 2.96 -3.53 4.98
CA PHE A 52 4.31 -4.06 5.18
C PHE A 52 5.37 -3.27 4.40
N TYR A 53 5.13 -3.05 3.11
CA TYR A 53 6.10 -2.38 2.24
C TYR A 53 6.24 -0.88 2.52
N TRP A 54 5.27 -0.24 3.16
CA TRP A 54 5.41 1.14 3.64
C TRP A 54 6.58 1.30 4.60
N PHE A 55 6.78 0.35 5.51
CA PHE A 55 7.89 0.42 6.47
C PHE A 55 9.24 0.16 5.79
N GLN A 56 9.30 -0.78 4.85
CA GLN A 56 10.51 -1.00 4.05
C GLN A 56 10.88 0.22 3.20
N TYR A 57 9.89 0.83 2.53
CA TYR A 57 10.09 2.03 1.72
C TYR A 57 10.63 3.19 2.57
N LYS A 58 10.11 3.39 3.78
CA LYS A 58 10.66 4.40 4.71
C LYS A 58 12.07 4.05 5.17
N ALA A 59 12.36 2.77 5.39
CA ALA A 59 13.69 2.32 5.81
C ALA A 59 14.74 2.50 4.70
N SER A 60 14.37 2.34 3.43
CA SER A 60 15.28 2.55 2.29
C SER A 60 15.60 4.03 2.02
N LYS A 61 14.95 4.96 2.72
CA LYS A 61 15.22 6.40 2.66
C LYS A 61 16.12 6.92 3.77
N LYS A 62 16.48 6.08 4.74
CA LYS A 62 17.50 6.40 5.75
C LYS A 62 18.88 6.24 5.14
#